data_AF-A0A9W4T8N1-F1
#
_entry.id   AF-A0A9W4T8N1-F1
#
_cell.length_a   1.000
_cell.length_b   1.000
_cell.length_c   1.000
_cell.angle_alpha   90.00
_cell.angle_beta   90.00
_cell.angle_gamma   90.00
#
_symmetry.space_group_name_H-M   'P 1'
#
loop_
_entity.id
_entity.type
_entity.pdbx_description
1 polymer ?
#
loop_
_entity_poly.entity_id
_entity_poly.type
_entity_poly.pdbx_seq_one_letter_code
_entity_poly.pdbx_strand_id
1 'polypeptide(L)'
;MPVKNRSIKTFYNHKCMQPNPYRIFWDLEILTEKLTPEEKMKLTSTERLQMHKPYGYCYAVIRMDSSFNYEIISHNLYKGSNALEKFVKRIEGELLNIQEDLSAQAEIIMAPGDLKAYNEVTECWICKKSFLKPLSEALQKFEEAKHRLLEVIEWEASMREDHPEKKKIQKEYQEALSGFNCKIKDHDHISGKYQDPAHDTCNK
;
A
#
# COMPACT_ATOMS: atom_id res chain seq x y z
N MET A 1 10.65 7.04 -38.29
CA MET A 1 11.13 5.90 -37.49
C MET A 1 11.53 6.39 -36.11
N PRO A 2 11.15 5.72 -35.01
CA PRO A 2 11.64 6.11 -33.70
C PRO A 2 13.15 5.89 -33.64
N VAL A 3 13.87 6.89 -33.12
CA VAL A 3 15.33 6.91 -33.03
C VAL A 3 15.77 5.77 -32.09
N LYS A 4 16.71 4.91 -32.52
CA LYS A 4 17.33 3.89 -31.66
C LYS A 4 17.80 4.59 -30.37
N ASN A 5 17.41 4.04 -29.21
CA ASN A 5 17.63 4.55 -27.84
C ASN A 5 16.71 5.65 -27.27
N ARG A 6 15.64 6.10 -27.94
CA ARG A 6 14.68 7.08 -27.35
C ARG A 6 13.27 6.56 -27.09
N SER A 7 13.00 5.28 -27.29
CA SER A 7 11.66 4.69 -27.11
C SER A 7 11.53 3.80 -25.87
N ILE A 8 12.42 3.93 -24.88
CA ILE A 8 12.25 3.25 -23.61
C ILE A 8 11.39 4.15 -22.72
N LYS A 9 10.09 3.85 -22.65
CA LYS A 9 9.23 4.40 -21.60
C LYS A 9 9.55 3.65 -20.33
N THR A 10 10.21 4.30 -19.38
CA THR A 10 10.37 3.75 -18.03
C THR A 10 9.12 4.07 -17.23
N PHE A 11 8.68 3.13 -16.40
CA PHE A 11 7.60 3.38 -15.46
C PHE A 11 8.14 4.28 -14.35
N TYR A 12 7.53 5.44 -14.12
CA TYR A 12 8.04 6.42 -13.15
C TYR A 12 7.36 6.32 -11.78
N ASN A 13 6.17 5.73 -11.72
CA ASN A 13 5.34 5.73 -10.53
C ASN A 13 5.53 4.47 -9.68
N HIS A 14 6.79 4.15 -9.38
CA HIS A 14 7.18 2.91 -8.73
C HIS A 14 6.43 2.62 -7.40
N LYS A 15 5.99 3.67 -6.70
CA LYS A 15 5.17 3.59 -5.47
C LYS A 15 3.81 2.92 -5.70
N CYS A 16 3.26 3.05 -6.91
CA CYS A 16 2.03 2.37 -7.29
C CYS A 16 2.24 0.94 -7.81
N MET A 17 3.46 0.38 -7.71
CA MET A 17 3.70 -1.04 -8.03
C MET A 17 3.38 -1.97 -6.87
N GLN A 18 2.97 -1.47 -5.70
CA GLN A 18 2.61 -2.35 -4.60
C GLN A 18 1.44 -3.24 -5.02
N PRO A 19 1.62 -4.57 -5.08
CA PRO A 19 0.53 -5.47 -5.37
C PRO A 19 -0.45 -5.37 -4.22
N ASN A 20 -1.68 -4.88 -4.47
CA ASN A 20 -2.73 -5.01 -3.47
C ASN A 20 -2.92 -6.53 -3.22
N PRO A 21 -2.61 -7.00 -2.00
CA PRO A 21 -2.65 -8.42 -1.67
C PRO A 21 -4.07 -8.98 -1.65
N TYR A 22 -5.09 -8.13 -1.55
CA TYR A 22 -6.48 -8.56 -1.50
C TYR A 22 -7.14 -8.49 -2.87
N ARG A 23 -7.94 -9.51 -3.16
CA ARG A 23 -8.85 -9.55 -4.31
C ARG A 23 -10.22 -10.01 -3.84
N ILE A 24 -11.26 -9.30 -4.27
CA ILE A 24 -12.64 -9.69 -4.01
C ILE A 24 -13.24 -10.18 -5.32
N PHE A 25 -13.56 -11.46 -5.39
CA PHE A 25 -14.35 -12.04 -6.46
C PHE A 25 -15.80 -12.08 -6.02
N TRP A 26 -16.71 -11.60 -6.86
CA TRP A 26 -18.12 -11.56 -6.51
C TRP A 26 -19.00 -11.80 -7.75
N ASP A 27 -20.21 -12.25 -7.47
CA ASP A 27 -21.26 -12.43 -8.47
C ASP A 27 -22.62 -12.06 -7.88
N LEU A 28 -23.54 -11.60 -8.73
CA LEU A 28 -24.91 -11.21 -8.36
C LEU A 28 -25.92 -12.08 -9.10
N GLU A 29 -26.83 -12.67 -8.35
CA GLU A 29 -27.98 -13.39 -8.88
C GLU A 29 -29.11 -12.40 -9.16
N ILE A 30 -29.60 -12.39 -10.39
CA ILE A 30 -30.66 -11.50 -10.87
C ILE A 30 -31.84 -12.37 -11.31
N LEU A 31 -33.03 -12.04 -10.82
CA LEU A 31 -34.28 -12.62 -11.28
C LEU A 31 -34.97 -11.69 -12.27
N THR A 32 -35.56 -12.26 -13.32
CA THR A 32 -36.45 -11.54 -14.23
C THR A 32 -37.87 -11.60 -13.71
N GLU A 33 -38.46 -10.44 -13.43
CA GLU A 33 -39.88 -10.31 -13.11
C GLU A 33 -40.63 -9.67 -14.27
N LYS A 34 -41.90 -10.05 -14.45
CA LYS A 34 -42.78 -9.38 -15.41
C LYS A 34 -43.07 -7.97 -14.91
N LEU A 35 -43.11 -7.02 -15.82
CA LEU A 35 -43.51 -5.65 -15.51
C LEU A 35 -45.01 -5.60 -15.19
N THR A 36 -45.35 -4.76 -14.22
CA THR A 36 -46.74 -4.43 -13.90
C THR A 36 -47.37 -3.60 -15.04
N PRO A 37 -48.70 -3.61 -15.19
CA PRO A 37 -49.39 -2.80 -16.22
C PRO A 37 -49.04 -1.30 -16.14
N GLU A 38 -48.88 -0.77 -14.93
CA GLU A 38 -48.51 0.62 -14.66
C GLU A 38 -47.09 0.96 -15.15
N GLU A 39 -46.13 0.05 -14.99
CA GLU A 39 -44.77 0.24 -15.48
C GLU A 39 -44.70 0.14 -17.01
N LYS A 40 -45.55 -0.68 -17.63
CA LYS A 40 -45.67 -0.78 -19.09
C LYS A 40 -46.21 0.50 -19.72
N MET A 41 -47.18 1.15 -19.09
CA MET A 41 -47.81 2.39 -19.61
C MET A 41 -46.86 3.59 -19.68
N LYS A 42 -45.68 3.54 -19.04
CA LYS A 42 -44.69 4.63 -19.04
C LYS A 42 -43.86 4.73 -20.33
N LEU A 43 -43.99 3.77 -21.25
CA LEU A 43 -43.17 3.70 -22.46
C LEU A 43 -44.03 3.91 -23.71
N THR A 44 -43.71 4.92 -24.51
CA THR A 44 -44.53 5.35 -25.67
C THR A 44 -44.08 4.73 -26.99
N SER A 45 -42.83 4.25 -27.10
CA SER A 45 -42.25 3.80 -28.38
C SER A 45 -41.61 2.40 -28.35
N THR A 46 -41.46 1.76 -27.18
CA THR A 46 -40.81 0.44 -27.05
C THR A 46 -41.44 -0.35 -25.91
N GLU A 47 -41.81 -1.62 -26.12
CA GLU A 47 -42.37 -2.47 -25.06
C GLU A 47 -41.24 -3.14 -24.26
N ARG A 48 -41.14 -2.83 -22.97
CA ARG A 48 -40.30 -3.58 -22.03
C ARG A 48 -41.12 -4.75 -21.48
N LEU A 49 -40.61 -5.97 -21.60
CA LEU A 49 -41.32 -7.20 -21.19
C LEU A 49 -41.04 -7.61 -19.74
N GLN A 50 -39.79 -7.43 -19.30
CA GLN A 50 -39.30 -7.89 -18.01
C GLN A 50 -38.37 -6.86 -17.35
N MET A 51 -38.24 -6.97 -16.04
CA MET A 51 -37.31 -6.19 -15.23
C MET A 51 -36.38 -7.13 -14.45
N HIS A 52 -35.10 -6.75 -14.41
CA HIS A 52 -34.08 -7.43 -13.63
C HIS A 52 -34.11 -6.94 -12.19
N LYS A 53 -34.37 -7.84 -11.25
CA LYS A 53 -34.28 -7.58 -9.81
C LYS A 53 -33.18 -8.42 -9.19
N PRO A 54 -32.21 -7.79 -8.53
CA PRO A 54 -31.21 -8.51 -7.74
C PRO A 54 -31.88 -9.32 -6.64
N TYR A 55 -31.49 -10.58 -6.52
CA TYR A 55 -32.06 -11.51 -5.55
C TYR A 55 -30.99 -12.22 -4.72
N GLY A 56 -29.75 -12.28 -5.17
CA GLY A 56 -28.70 -12.91 -4.39
C GLY A 56 -27.33 -12.40 -4.74
N TYR A 57 -26.35 -12.79 -3.94
CA TYR A 57 -24.95 -12.54 -4.21
C TYR A 57 -24.08 -13.65 -3.63
N CYS A 58 -22.90 -13.77 -4.20
CA CYS A 58 -21.78 -14.51 -3.62
C CYS A 58 -20.54 -13.62 -3.69
N TYR A 59 -19.70 -13.64 -2.67
CA TYR A 59 -18.34 -13.14 -2.78
C TYR A 59 -17.35 -14.00 -2.02
N ALA A 60 -16.09 -13.93 -2.46
CA ALA A 60 -14.92 -14.46 -1.77
C ALA A 60 -13.83 -13.39 -1.75
N VAL A 61 -13.28 -13.13 -0.57
CA VAL A 61 -12.12 -12.29 -0.34
C VAL A 61 -10.90 -13.19 -0.26
N ILE A 62 -9.95 -12.95 -1.15
CA ILE A 62 -8.71 -13.71 -1.26
C ILE A 62 -7.56 -12.78 -0.87
N ARG A 63 -6.75 -13.20 0.10
CA ARG A 63 -5.46 -12.59 0.42
C ARG A 63 -4.34 -13.40 -0.24
N MET A 64 -3.35 -12.71 -0.80
CA MET A 64 -2.14 -13.33 -1.34
C MET A 64 -0.94 -12.88 -0.52
N ASP A 65 -0.39 -13.81 0.25
CA ASP A 65 0.81 -13.54 1.05
C ASP A 65 2.10 -13.74 0.23
N SER A 66 1.99 -14.37 -0.95
CA SER A 66 3.05 -14.45 -1.96
C SER A 66 2.48 -14.86 -3.32
N SER A 67 3.32 -14.88 -4.37
CA SER A 67 2.92 -15.23 -5.73
C SER A 67 2.29 -16.64 -5.88
N PHE A 68 2.46 -17.53 -4.90
CA PHE A 68 1.96 -18.92 -4.97
C PHE A 68 1.10 -19.34 -3.78
N ASN A 69 0.91 -18.48 -2.78
CA ASN A 69 0.09 -18.80 -1.61
C ASN A 69 -1.08 -17.80 -1.54
N TYR A 70 -2.28 -18.31 -1.79
CA TYR A 70 -3.52 -17.56 -1.61
C TYR A 70 -4.35 -18.19 -0.49
N GLU A 71 -5.04 -17.36 0.27
CA GLU A 71 -5.92 -17.75 1.35
C GLU A 71 -7.30 -17.11 1.13
N ILE A 72 -8.37 -17.90 1.27
CA ILE A 72 -9.73 -17.36 1.29
C ILE A 72 -10.02 -16.95 2.72
N ILE A 73 -9.92 -15.64 2.99
CA ILE A 73 -10.04 -15.10 4.34
C ILE A 73 -11.49 -14.79 4.73
N SER A 74 -12.36 -14.54 3.75
CA SER A 74 -13.78 -14.29 3.97
C SER A 74 -14.57 -14.72 2.74
N HIS A 75 -15.80 -15.18 2.95
CA HIS A 75 -16.75 -15.42 1.88
C HIS A 75 -18.17 -15.27 2.40
N ASN A 76 -19.10 -14.93 1.52
CA ASN A 76 -20.51 -14.88 1.86
C ASN A 76 -21.39 -15.26 0.69
N LEU A 77 -22.46 -15.99 0.99
CA LEU A 77 -23.54 -16.29 0.08
C LEU A 77 -24.83 -15.75 0.70
N TYR A 78 -25.59 -14.99 -0.08
CA TYR A 78 -26.88 -14.46 0.36
C TYR A 78 -27.94 -14.58 -0.73
N LYS A 79 -29.18 -14.88 -0.31
CA LYS A 79 -30.36 -14.85 -1.17
C LYS A 79 -31.50 -14.13 -0.43
N GLY A 80 -32.09 -13.13 -1.08
CA GLY A 80 -33.18 -12.30 -0.60
C GLY A 80 -33.36 -11.03 -1.43
N SER A 81 -34.56 -10.45 -1.41
CA SER A 81 -34.92 -9.26 -2.20
C SER A 81 -34.11 -8.00 -1.88
N ASN A 82 -33.50 -7.95 -0.69
CA ASN A 82 -32.57 -6.88 -0.28
C ASN A 82 -31.09 -7.24 -0.53
N ALA A 83 -30.80 -8.09 -1.53
CA ALA A 83 -29.46 -8.55 -1.85
C ALA A 83 -28.46 -7.41 -2.04
N LEU A 84 -28.79 -6.39 -2.82
CA LEU A 84 -27.88 -5.26 -3.06
C LEU A 84 -27.50 -4.51 -1.78
N GLU A 85 -28.49 -4.18 -0.94
CA GLU A 85 -28.25 -3.43 0.30
C GLU A 85 -27.32 -4.22 1.24
N LYS A 86 -27.59 -5.53 1.39
CA LYS A 86 -26.74 -6.40 2.20
C LYS A 86 -25.36 -6.63 1.58
N PHE A 87 -25.26 -6.69 0.26
CA PHE A 87 -23.99 -6.84 -0.44
C PHE A 87 -23.09 -5.64 -0.14
N VAL A 88 -23.59 -4.41 -0.35
CA VAL A 88 -22.83 -3.18 -0.10
C VAL A 88 -22.36 -3.12 1.35
N LYS A 89 -23.27 -3.34 2.32
CA LYS A 89 -22.92 -3.38 3.75
C LYS A 89 -21.83 -4.40 4.09
N ARG A 90 -21.85 -5.57 3.43
CA ARG A 90 -20.82 -6.59 3.64
C ARG A 90 -19.48 -6.17 3.06
N ILE A 91 -19.46 -5.67 1.82
CA ILE A 91 -18.21 -5.21 1.18
C ILE A 91 -17.60 -4.03 1.93
N GLU A 92 -18.39 -3.11 2.47
CA GLU A 92 -17.90 -2.04 3.35
C GLU A 92 -17.24 -2.59 4.62
N GLY A 93 -17.82 -3.63 5.22
CA GLY A 93 -17.21 -4.32 6.37
C GLY A 93 -15.90 -5.02 5.99
N GLU A 94 -15.84 -5.71 4.85
CA GLU A 94 -14.60 -6.31 4.36
C GLU A 94 -13.52 -5.25 4.10
N LEU A 95 -13.91 -4.08 3.56
CA LEU A 95 -12.98 -2.98 3.33
C LEU A 95 -12.35 -2.49 4.63
N LEU A 96 -13.14 -2.34 5.70
CA LEU A 96 -12.63 -1.93 7.01
C LEU A 96 -11.65 -2.97 7.58
N ASN A 97 -12.00 -4.25 7.51
CA ASN A 97 -11.12 -5.34 7.96
C ASN A 97 -9.80 -5.37 7.18
N ILE A 98 -9.87 -5.20 5.85
CA ILE A 98 -8.69 -5.14 4.98
C ILE A 98 -7.84 -3.92 5.33
N GLN A 99 -8.45 -2.76 5.58
CA GLN A 99 -7.73 -1.56 5.96
C GLN A 99 -7.04 -1.71 7.32
N GLU A 100 -7.68 -2.36 8.28
CA GLU A 100 -7.09 -2.66 9.59
C GLU A 100 -5.87 -3.59 9.45
N ASP A 101 -6.01 -4.69 8.69
CA ASP A 101 -4.93 -5.64 8.42
C ASP A 101 -3.76 -4.96 7.69
N LEU A 102 -4.04 -4.12 6.68
CA LEU A 102 -3.03 -3.34 5.95
C LEU A 102 -2.39 -2.23 6.79
N SER A 103 -3.03 -1.77 7.87
CA SER A 103 -2.47 -0.74 8.75
C SER A 103 -1.52 -1.32 9.79
N ALA A 104 -1.59 -2.63 10.03
CA ALA A 104 -0.67 -3.32 10.92
C ALA A 104 0.71 -3.45 10.25
N GLN A 105 1.69 -2.71 10.75
CA GLN A 105 3.06 -2.81 10.25
C GLN A 105 3.67 -4.15 10.70
N ALA A 106 3.90 -5.07 9.76
CA ALA A 106 4.62 -6.30 10.05
C ALA A 106 6.08 -6.00 10.43
N GLU A 107 6.60 -6.72 11.42
CA GLU A 107 8.04 -6.66 11.73
C GLU A 107 8.85 -7.30 10.60
N ILE A 108 10.00 -6.72 10.29
CA ILE A 108 10.86 -7.23 9.24
C ILE A 108 11.47 -8.59 9.60
N ILE A 109 11.26 -9.58 8.73
CA ILE A 109 11.80 -10.93 8.82
C ILE A 109 12.94 -11.05 7.80
N MET A 110 14.16 -11.20 8.30
CA MET A 110 15.35 -11.46 7.47
C MET A 110 15.78 -12.93 7.59
N ALA A 111 15.97 -13.58 6.45
CA ALA A 111 16.54 -14.92 6.37
C ALA A 111 18.07 -14.91 6.54
N PRO A 112 18.69 -16.05 6.89
CA PRO A 112 20.14 -16.18 6.89
C PRO A 112 20.73 -15.86 5.50
N GLY A 113 21.57 -14.83 5.42
CA GLY A 113 22.18 -14.37 4.16
C GLY A 113 21.63 -13.04 3.65
N ASP A 114 20.42 -12.64 4.05
CA ASP A 114 19.80 -11.39 3.60
C ASP A 114 20.61 -10.17 4.03
N LEU A 115 21.21 -10.20 5.22
CA LEU A 115 22.07 -9.10 5.68
C LEU A 115 23.32 -8.97 4.81
N LYS A 116 23.87 -10.09 4.34
CA LYS A 116 25.03 -10.09 3.46
C LYS A 116 24.66 -9.56 2.08
N ALA A 117 23.57 -10.06 1.49
CA ALA A 117 23.04 -9.57 0.23
C ALA A 117 22.70 -8.08 0.32
N TYR A 118 22.04 -7.67 1.40
CA TYR A 118 21.75 -6.27 1.68
C TYR A 118 23.03 -5.45 1.62
N ASN A 119 24.12 -5.83 2.31
CA ASN A 119 25.36 -5.04 2.32
C ASN A 119 26.03 -4.92 0.94
N GLU A 120 25.98 -5.98 0.13
CA GLU A 120 26.64 -6.07 -1.19
C GLU A 120 25.93 -5.26 -2.28
N VAL A 121 24.61 -5.14 -2.22
CA VAL A 121 23.82 -4.45 -3.26
C VAL A 121 24.14 -2.96 -3.33
N THR A 122 24.51 -2.47 -4.52
CA THR A 122 24.91 -1.07 -4.73
C THR A 122 23.78 -0.19 -5.27
N GLU A 123 22.63 -0.78 -5.61
CA GLU A 123 21.53 -0.11 -6.29
C GLU A 123 20.18 -0.36 -5.62
N CYS A 124 19.33 0.66 -5.63
CA CYS A 124 17.97 0.58 -5.12
C CYS A 124 17.12 -0.32 -6.03
N TRP A 125 16.46 -1.33 -5.45
CA TRP A 125 15.68 -2.28 -6.24
C TRP A 125 14.43 -1.64 -6.87
N ILE A 126 13.91 -0.56 -6.29
CA ILE A 126 12.74 0.17 -6.77
C ILE A 126 13.10 1.05 -7.98
N CYS A 127 14.01 2.00 -7.81
CA CYS A 127 14.31 3.02 -8.83
C CYS A 127 15.54 2.68 -9.70
N LYS A 128 16.26 1.60 -9.37
CA LYS A 128 17.48 1.13 -10.03
C LYS A 128 18.63 2.14 -10.03
N LYS A 129 18.61 3.15 -9.14
CA LYS A 129 19.70 4.11 -8.96
C LYS A 129 20.64 3.65 -7.85
N SER A 130 21.91 4.03 -7.95
CA SER A 130 22.91 3.67 -6.94
C SER A 130 22.61 4.27 -5.57
N PHE A 131 23.00 3.54 -4.52
CA PHE A 131 23.21 4.12 -3.21
C PHE A 131 24.44 5.00 -3.28
N LEU A 132 24.28 6.28 -2.99
CA LEU A 132 25.42 7.18 -2.90
C LEU A 132 26.28 6.68 -1.74
N LYS A 133 27.57 6.42 -2.00
CA LYS A 133 28.54 6.48 -0.91
C LYS A 133 28.46 7.90 -0.37
N PRO A 134 28.18 8.09 0.92
CA PRO A 134 28.18 9.42 1.47
C PRO A 134 29.55 10.05 1.22
N LEU A 135 29.56 11.25 0.65
CA LEU A 135 30.77 12.06 0.69
C LEU A 135 31.13 12.26 2.18
N SER A 136 32.41 12.24 2.53
CA SER A 136 32.87 12.39 3.93
C SER A 136 32.24 13.61 4.62
N GLU A 137 32.06 14.69 3.86
CA GLU A 137 31.41 15.93 4.32
C GLU A 137 29.90 15.77 4.62
N ALA A 138 29.20 14.91 3.88
CA ALA A 138 27.78 14.64 4.10
C ALA A 138 27.58 13.74 5.34
N LEU A 139 28.48 12.78 5.57
CA LEU A 139 28.54 11.99 6.80
C LEU A 139 28.73 12.88 8.03
N GLN A 140 29.70 13.79 7.96
CA GLN A 140 30.02 14.68 9.05
C GLN A 140 28.82 15.58 9.42
N LYS A 141 28.17 16.20 8.42
CA LYS A 141 26.97 17.02 8.64
C LYS A 141 25.81 16.23 9.26
N PHE A 142 25.66 14.96 8.88
CA PHE A 142 24.65 14.08 9.46
C PHE A 142 24.97 13.73 10.91
N GLU A 143 26.23 13.36 11.22
CA GLU A 143 26.67 13.04 12.58
C GLU A 143 26.50 14.23 13.52
N GLU A 144 26.87 15.44 13.09
CA GLU A 144 26.67 16.69 13.81
C GLU A 144 25.18 16.97 14.08
N ALA A 145 24.31 16.79 13.09
CA ALA A 145 22.87 16.97 13.24
C ALA A 145 22.24 15.92 14.17
N LYS A 146 22.70 14.66 14.09
CA LYS A 146 22.25 13.57 14.98
C LYS A 146 22.64 13.83 16.43
N HIS A 147 23.87 14.28 16.68
CA HIS A 147 24.35 14.61 18.02
C HIS A 147 23.50 15.70 18.66
N ARG A 148 23.24 16.79 17.93
CA ARG A 148 22.39 17.89 18.40
C ARG A 148 20.96 17.46 18.72
N LEU A 149 20.41 16.53 17.94
CA LEU A 149 19.07 15.99 18.21
C LEU A 149 19.06 15.14 19.49
N LEU A 150 20.10 14.34 19.73
CA LEU A 150 20.24 13.54 20.95
C LEU A 150 20.39 14.41 22.19
N GLU A 151 21.19 15.48 22.12
CA GLU A 151 21.33 16.44 23.23
C GLU A 151 19.99 17.08 23.60
N VAL A 152 19.16 17.43 22.61
CA VAL A 152 17.80 17.93 22.85
C VAL A 152 16.94 16.89 23.55
N ILE A 153 16.95 15.64 23.08
CA ILE A 153 16.15 14.56 23.68
C ILE A 153 16.57 14.31 25.13
N GLU A 154 17.88 14.29 25.40
CA GLU A 154 18.43 14.13 26.75
C GLU A 154 18.08 15.31 27.66
N TRP A 155 18.13 16.53 27.12
CA TRP A 155 17.73 17.74 27.83
C TRP A 155 16.24 17.74 28.17
N GLU A 156 15.37 17.40 27.21
CA GLU A 156 13.91 17.31 27.43
C GLU A 156 13.57 16.23 28.45
N ALA A 157 14.27 15.09 28.42
CA ALA A 157 14.12 14.03 29.42
C ALA A 157 14.54 14.49 30.83
N SER A 158 15.55 15.35 30.92
CA SER A 158 16.06 15.88 32.18
C SER A 158 15.17 17.00 32.74
N MET A 159 14.71 17.91 31.90
CA MET A 159 13.91 19.08 32.29
C MET A 159 12.41 18.80 32.34
N ARG A 160 11.93 17.73 31.69
CA ARG A 160 10.50 17.42 31.49
C ARG A 160 9.71 18.55 30.81
N GLU A 161 10.39 19.34 30.00
CA GLU A 161 9.85 20.45 29.22
C GLU A 161 10.27 20.30 27.76
N ASP A 162 9.46 20.84 26.84
CA ASP A 162 9.76 20.83 25.40
C ASP A 162 10.86 21.87 25.08
N HIS A 163 11.86 21.46 24.30
CA HIS A 163 12.96 22.34 23.92
C HIS A 163 12.47 23.39 22.90
N PRO A 164 12.75 24.69 23.11
CA PRO A 164 12.19 25.78 22.30
C PRO A 164 12.60 25.69 20.82
N GLU A 165 13.78 25.12 20.53
CA GLU A 165 14.28 24.94 19.16
C GLU A 165 14.05 23.53 18.58
N LYS A 166 13.33 22.64 19.27
CA LYS A 166 13.11 21.23 18.87
C LYS A 166 12.70 21.10 17.40
N LYS A 167 11.72 21.89 16.97
CA LYS A 167 11.22 21.87 15.58
C LYS A 167 12.28 22.23 14.54
N LYS A 168 13.15 23.19 14.86
CA LYS A 168 14.24 23.64 13.97
C LYS A 168 15.33 22.56 13.87
N ILE A 169 15.72 22.00 15.02
CA ILE A 169 16.73 20.94 15.10
C ILE A 169 16.24 19.66 14.42
N GLN A 170 14.97 19.29 14.61
CA GLN A 170 14.34 18.19 13.90
C GLN A 170 14.33 18.41 12.39
N LYS A 171 14.02 19.64 11.93
CA LYS A 171 14.05 19.99 10.51
C LYS A 171 15.46 19.86 9.92
N GLU A 172 16.48 20.38 10.61
CA GLU A 172 17.88 20.28 10.17
C GLU A 172 18.37 18.82 10.12
N TYR A 173 17.97 17.99 11.09
CA TYR A 173 18.23 16.54 11.05
C TYR A 173 17.54 15.87 9.86
N GLN A 174 16.27 16.19 9.59
CA GLN A 174 15.54 15.65 8.43
C GLN A 174 16.16 16.10 7.10
N GLU A 175 16.64 17.34 7.00
CA GLU A 175 17.33 17.86 5.81
C GLU A 175 18.67 17.13 5.59
N ALA A 176 19.49 16.99 6.64
CA ALA A 176 20.74 16.23 6.60
C ALA A 176 20.52 14.76 6.24
N LEU A 177 19.46 14.14 6.79
CA LEU A 177 19.04 12.77 6.47
C LEU A 177 18.57 12.64 5.03
N SER A 178 17.84 13.63 4.50
CA SER A 178 17.33 13.61 3.11
C SER A 178 18.42 13.79 2.05
N GLY A 179 19.51 14.47 2.40
CA GLY A 179 20.72 14.55 1.57
C GLY A 179 21.47 13.23 1.50
N PHE A 180 21.17 12.33 2.42
CA PHE A 180 21.60 10.95 2.40
C PHE A 180 20.52 10.13 1.68
N ASN A 181 20.85 9.57 0.52
CA ASN A 181 20.05 8.50 -0.07
C ASN A 181 20.25 7.21 0.75
N CYS A 182 19.79 7.24 2.01
CA CYS A 182 19.93 6.18 2.98
C CYS A 182 19.40 4.89 2.40
N LYS A 183 20.28 3.91 2.35
CA LYS A 183 19.95 2.53 2.03
C LYS A 183 19.17 1.97 3.21
N ILE A 184 17.92 1.62 3.00
CA ILE A 184 17.07 1.02 4.03
C ILE A 184 16.64 -0.39 3.60
N LYS A 185 16.21 -1.19 4.58
CA LYS A 185 15.71 -2.54 4.32
C LYS A 185 14.24 -2.44 3.95
N ASP A 186 13.92 -2.76 2.71
CA ASP A 186 12.55 -2.86 2.28
C ASP A 186 11.98 -4.23 2.59
N HIS A 187 10.69 -4.30 2.93
CA HIS A 187 10.01 -5.53 3.27
C HIS A 187 8.54 -5.48 2.88
N ASP A 188 7.97 -6.66 2.67
CA ASP A 188 6.55 -6.83 2.44
C ASP A 188 5.76 -6.50 3.72
N HIS A 189 4.81 -5.57 3.62
CA HIS A 189 4.09 -5.03 4.78
C HIS A 189 3.16 -6.06 5.46
N ILE A 190 2.87 -7.19 4.81
CA ILE A 190 1.96 -8.23 5.33
C ILE A 190 2.76 -9.37 5.92
N SER A 191 3.68 -9.92 5.12
CA SER A 191 4.46 -11.10 5.50
C SER A 191 5.70 -10.75 6.31
N GLY A 192 6.08 -9.47 6.36
CA GLY A 192 7.31 -9.00 6.99
C GLY A 192 8.57 -9.36 6.20
N LYS A 193 8.46 -10.14 5.12
CA LYS A 193 9.64 -10.68 4.42
C LYS A 193 10.45 -9.58 3.79
N TYR A 194 11.75 -9.59 4.06
CA TYR A 194 12.72 -8.74 3.38
C TYR A 194 12.62 -8.90 1.85
N GLN A 195 12.59 -7.79 1.13
CA GLN A 195 12.55 -7.76 -0.33
C GLN A 195 13.94 -7.48 -0.90
N ASP A 196 14.43 -6.25 -0.71
CA ASP A 196 15.75 -5.82 -1.17
C ASP A 196 16.07 -4.44 -0.54
N PRO A 197 17.27 -3.85 -0.73
CA PRO A 197 17.54 -2.51 -0.28
C PRO A 197 16.87 -1.46 -1.16
N ALA A 198 16.20 -0.49 -0.54
CA ALA A 198 15.61 0.66 -1.22
C ALA A 198 16.19 1.97 -0.68
N HIS A 199 16.02 3.07 -1.44
CA HIS A 199 16.21 4.40 -0.87
C HIS A 199 15.06 4.71 0.07
N ASP A 200 15.34 5.42 1.17
CA ASP A 200 14.29 5.91 2.08
C ASP A 200 13.16 6.64 1.34
N THR A 201 13.49 7.50 0.40
CA THR A 201 12.52 8.24 -0.42
C THR A 201 11.69 7.35 -1.35
N CYS A 202 12.23 6.19 -1.74
CA CYS A 202 11.55 5.22 -2.59
C CYS A 202 10.61 4.32 -1.78
N ASN A 203 10.88 4.09 -0.49
CA ASN A 203 10.11 3.21 0.40
C ASN A 203 9.05 3.95 1.25
N LYS A 204 8.50 5.05 0.72
CA LYS A 204 7.41 5.82 1.35
C LYS A 204 6.12 5.63 0.58
#